data_AF-A0A017T2L5-F1
#
_entry.id   AF-A0A017T2L5-F1
#
_cell.length_a   1.000
_cell.length_b   1.000
_cell.length_c   1.000
_cell.angle_alpha   90.00
_cell.angle_beta   90.00
_cell.angle_gamma   90.00
#
_symmetry.space_group_name_H-M   'P 1'
#
loop_
_entity.id
_entity.type
_entity.pdbx_description
1 polymer ?
#
loop_
_entity_poly.entity_id
_entity_poly.type
_entity_poly.pdbx_seq_one_letter_code
_entity_poly.pdbx_strand_id
1 'polypeptide(L)'
;MGGGVVPDALQEGRIERSMLEGEGSMDALDLLEQQHLDICRLIDRITVEPSPGRRTVMINELARTIEAHMRIEETYLYPACAERMRGDRGKLHEAHETHALTRFAADSLLRTRVTDVCFEARLKLLRGLFEQHAADEEDWMFQKMKRDLSDEQLDDLGEHLARAYDLLLHIDTSAPLRAPVGRGRRTARRGGTGTSSRSTEERPLASGAVTRARVSRVSRV
;
A
#
# COMPACT_ATOMS: atom_id res chain seq x y z
N MET A 1 79.02 -18.26 -18.54
CA MET A 1 78.13 -19.40 -18.82
C MET A 1 76.78 -19.10 -18.18
N GLY A 2 75.69 -19.25 -18.95
CA GLY A 2 74.28 -19.11 -18.52
C GLY A 2 73.87 -17.66 -18.25
N GLY A 3 72.94 -17.00 -18.95
CA GLY A 3 71.77 -17.50 -19.67
C GLY A 3 70.52 -16.99 -18.93
N GLY A 4 69.85 -15.98 -19.48
CA GLY A 4 68.61 -15.42 -18.91
C GLY A 4 68.21 -14.08 -19.50
N VAL A 5 67.67 -14.11 -20.73
CA VAL A 5 66.72 -13.10 -21.27
C VAL A 5 65.40 -13.34 -20.51
N VAL A 6 64.52 -12.41 -20.11
CA VAL A 6 63.69 -11.43 -20.84
C VAL A 6 62.88 -10.59 -19.78
N PRO A 7 61.96 -9.65 -20.11
CA PRO A 7 62.04 -8.26 -19.64
C PRO A 7 60.74 -7.75 -18.96
N ASP A 8 60.65 -6.43 -18.92
CA ASP A 8 59.46 -5.61 -19.21
C ASP A 8 58.55 -5.20 -18.05
N ALA A 9 58.40 -3.88 -17.98
CA ALA A 9 57.46 -3.19 -17.14
C ALA A 9 56.04 -3.33 -17.73
N LEU A 10 55.05 -2.91 -16.93
CA LEU A 10 53.65 -2.63 -17.31
C LEU A 10 52.66 -3.80 -17.29
N GLN A 11 52.18 -4.20 -16.09
CA GLN A 11 50.78 -4.69 -15.97
C GLN A 11 50.21 -4.74 -14.53
N GLU A 12 50.60 -3.84 -13.62
CA GLU A 12 49.91 -3.75 -12.31
C GLU A 12 48.78 -2.71 -12.39
N GLY A 13 47.67 -3.11 -13.03
CA GLY A 13 46.49 -2.24 -13.17
C GLY A 13 45.24 -2.96 -13.69
N ARG A 14 45.20 -4.30 -13.60
CA ARG A 14 44.10 -5.12 -14.14
C ARG A 14 43.63 -6.23 -13.20
N ILE A 15 43.80 -6.07 -11.89
CA ILE A 15 43.22 -7.00 -10.90
C ILE A 15 42.63 -6.20 -9.71
N GLU A 16 41.99 -5.06 -9.96
CA GLU A 16 41.18 -4.37 -8.93
C GLU A 16 39.78 -3.99 -9.43
N ARG A 17 39.34 -4.55 -10.57
CA ARG A 17 38.03 -4.26 -11.18
C ARG A 17 37.08 -5.45 -11.29
N SER A 18 37.32 -6.53 -10.55
CA SER A 18 36.53 -7.77 -10.67
C SER A 18 36.03 -8.31 -9.32
N MET A 19 36.11 -7.54 -8.24
CA MET A 19 35.73 -7.98 -6.89
C MET A 19 34.76 -7.04 -6.17
N LEU A 20 34.17 -6.09 -6.91
CA LEU A 20 33.09 -5.21 -6.46
C LEU A 20 31.80 -5.44 -7.28
N GLU A 21 31.63 -6.64 -7.81
CA GLU A 21 30.38 -7.11 -8.40
C GLU A 21 29.94 -8.31 -7.55
N GLY A 22 29.01 -8.09 -6.61
CA GLY A 22 28.42 -9.20 -5.84
C GLY A 22 28.09 -9.00 -4.37
N GLU A 23 28.02 -7.78 -3.85
CA GLU A 23 27.06 -7.51 -2.77
C GLU A 23 25.82 -6.92 -3.46
N GLY A 24 24.94 -7.81 -3.94
CA GLY A 24 23.72 -7.41 -4.64
C GLY A 24 22.88 -6.53 -3.75
N SER A 25 22.85 -5.23 -4.06
CA SER A 25 21.79 -4.36 -3.57
C SER A 25 20.47 -4.99 -3.97
N MET A 26 19.53 -5.09 -3.03
CA MET A 26 18.20 -5.63 -3.28
C MET A 26 17.49 -4.68 -4.24
N ASP A 27 17.08 -5.18 -5.42
CA ASP A 27 16.37 -4.36 -6.40
C ASP A 27 14.93 -4.06 -5.94
N ALA A 28 14.22 -3.20 -6.68
CA ALA A 28 12.84 -2.84 -6.36
C ALA A 28 11.89 -4.03 -6.23
N LEU A 29 12.03 -5.05 -7.08
CA LEU A 29 11.12 -6.19 -7.12
C LEU A 29 11.44 -7.14 -5.97
N ASP A 30 12.73 -7.44 -5.75
CA ASP A 30 13.18 -8.27 -4.62
C ASP A 30 12.73 -7.65 -3.28
N LEU A 31 12.80 -6.31 -3.16
CA LEU A 31 12.33 -5.59 -1.98
C LEU A 31 10.83 -5.79 -1.74
N LEU A 32 10.01 -5.64 -2.78
CA LEU A 32 8.55 -5.75 -2.66
C LEU A 32 8.10 -7.19 -2.43
N GLU A 33 8.72 -8.18 -3.09
CA GLU A 33 8.50 -9.60 -2.82
C GLU A 33 8.84 -9.95 -1.36
N GLN A 34 9.94 -9.40 -0.83
CA GLN A 34 10.31 -9.58 0.57
C GLN A 34 9.28 -8.93 1.51
N GLN A 35 8.73 -7.76 1.18
CA GLN A 35 7.64 -7.13 1.94
C GLN A 35 6.35 -7.97 1.91
N HIS A 36 5.95 -8.51 0.74
CA HIS A 36 4.82 -9.42 0.62
C HIS A 36 4.97 -10.62 1.57
N LEU A 37 6.14 -11.24 1.53
CA LEU A 37 6.47 -12.40 2.36
C LEU A 37 6.41 -12.07 3.86
N ASP A 38 6.95 -10.93 4.26
CA ASP A 38 6.98 -10.53 5.67
C ASP A 38 5.60 -10.15 6.20
N ILE A 39 4.75 -9.53 5.38
CA ILE A 39 3.35 -9.26 5.73
C ILE A 39 2.58 -10.58 5.90
N CYS A 40 2.72 -11.52 4.96
CA CYS A 40 2.10 -12.85 5.08
C CYS A 40 2.58 -13.61 6.32
N ARG A 41 3.89 -13.57 6.62
CA ARG A 41 4.45 -14.16 7.86
C ARG A 41 3.91 -13.48 9.12
N LEU A 42 3.71 -12.17 9.11
CA LEU A 42 3.12 -11.46 10.24
C LEU A 42 1.66 -11.87 10.46
N ILE A 43 0.88 -12.04 9.39
CA ILE A 43 -0.48 -12.59 9.45
C ILE A 43 -0.47 -14.00 10.07
N ASP A 44 0.40 -14.89 9.60
CA ASP A 44 0.50 -16.25 10.12
C ASP A 44 0.89 -16.27 11.62
N ARG A 45 1.81 -15.39 12.03
CA ARG A 45 2.15 -15.21 13.46
C ARG A 45 0.95 -14.72 14.29
N ILE A 46 0.15 -13.80 13.78
CA ILE A 46 -1.07 -13.32 14.45
C ILE A 46 -2.08 -14.45 14.63
N THR A 47 -2.25 -15.31 13.61
CA THR A 47 -3.18 -16.44 13.65
C THR A 47 -2.86 -17.42 14.79
N VAL A 48 -1.58 -17.70 15.02
CA VAL A 48 -1.15 -18.69 16.02
C VAL A 48 -0.80 -18.12 17.40
N GLU A 49 -0.69 -16.80 17.55
CA GLU A 49 -0.31 -16.16 18.83
C GLU A 49 -1.43 -16.35 19.88
N PRO A 50 -1.19 -16.99 21.04
CA PRO A 50 -2.25 -17.22 22.04
C PRO A 50 -2.57 -15.99 22.89
N SER A 51 -1.67 -15.01 23.00
CA SER A 51 -1.85 -13.85 23.87
C SER A 51 -2.67 -12.74 23.19
N PRO A 52 -3.85 -12.36 23.75
CA PRO A 52 -4.63 -11.24 23.22
C PRO A 52 -3.86 -9.92 23.16
N GLY A 53 -3.00 -9.67 24.16
CA GLY A 53 -2.17 -8.47 24.22
C GLY A 53 -1.15 -8.43 23.09
N ARG A 54 -0.45 -9.54 22.84
CA ARG A 54 0.53 -9.62 21.74
C ARG A 54 -0.13 -9.55 20.36
N ARG A 55 -1.26 -10.23 20.17
CA ARG A 55 -2.06 -10.09 18.93
C ARG A 55 -2.39 -8.63 18.64
N THR A 56 -2.86 -7.90 19.65
CA THR A 56 -3.22 -6.49 19.49
C THR A 56 -2.02 -5.65 19.00
N VAL A 57 -0.83 -5.87 19.57
CA VAL A 57 0.40 -5.17 19.12
C VAL A 57 0.74 -5.55 17.68
N MET A 58 0.71 -6.84 17.34
CA MET A 58 1.00 -7.34 16.00
C MET A 58 0.01 -6.84 14.94
N ILE A 59 -1.27 -6.66 15.27
CA ILE A 59 -2.27 -6.10 14.34
C ILE A 59 -1.98 -4.62 14.06
N ASN A 60 -1.54 -3.86 15.07
CA ASN A 60 -1.13 -2.48 14.88
C ASN A 60 0.11 -2.41 13.96
N GLU A 61 1.06 -3.31 14.15
CA GLU A 61 2.21 -3.47 13.24
C GLU A 61 1.73 -3.79 11.82
N LEU A 62 0.91 -4.84 11.66
CA LEU A 62 0.38 -5.28 10.36
C LEU A 62 -0.31 -4.15 9.59
N ALA A 63 -1.19 -3.40 10.25
CA ALA A 63 -1.91 -2.31 9.60
C ALA A 63 -0.96 -1.19 9.11
N ARG A 64 0.08 -0.86 9.89
CA ARG A 64 1.10 0.12 9.47
C ARG A 64 1.96 -0.42 8.32
N THR A 65 2.36 -1.68 8.39
CA THR A 65 3.19 -2.34 7.37
C THR A 65 2.46 -2.39 6.03
N ILE A 66 1.19 -2.81 6.01
CA ILE A 66 0.35 -2.82 4.80
C ILE A 66 0.18 -1.41 4.24
N GLU A 67 -0.12 -0.42 5.08
CA GLU A 67 -0.28 0.96 4.60
C GLU A 67 1.02 1.54 4.03
N ALA A 68 2.16 1.27 4.66
CA ALA A 68 3.45 1.72 4.17
C ALA A 68 3.79 1.09 2.81
N HIS A 69 3.60 -0.22 2.68
CA HIS A 69 3.81 -0.99 1.46
C HIS A 69 2.95 -0.48 0.30
N MET A 70 1.63 -0.42 0.48
CA MET A 70 0.71 0.05 -0.56
C MET A 70 0.99 1.51 -0.98
N ARG A 71 1.43 2.34 -0.03
CA ARG A 71 1.72 3.75 -0.30
C ARG A 71 3.01 3.94 -1.09
N ILE A 72 4.05 3.13 -0.85
CA ILE A 72 5.27 3.21 -1.67
C ILE A 72 5.00 2.71 -3.11
N GLU A 73 4.16 1.68 -3.28
CA GLU A 73 3.79 1.18 -4.60
C GLU A 73 3.03 2.23 -5.40
N GLU A 74 1.99 2.82 -4.81
CA GLU A 74 1.20 3.87 -5.44
C GLU A 74 2.01 5.12 -5.77
N THR A 75 3.06 5.42 -4.98
CA THR A 75 3.88 6.62 -5.15
C THR A 75 4.99 6.44 -6.16
N TYR A 76 5.61 5.26 -6.22
CA TYR A 76 6.83 5.03 -7.00
C TYR A 76 6.66 3.94 -8.06
N LEU A 77 6.13 2.77 -7.68
CA LEU A 77 6.01 1.63 -8.59
C LEU A 77 4.96 1.85 -9.68
N TYR A 78 3.76 2.27 -9.29
CA TYR A 78 2.62 2.41 -10.20
C TYR A 78 2.85 3.47 -11.28
N PRO A 79 3.42 4.65 -10.97
CA PRO A 79 3.83 5.60 -11.99
C PRO A 79 4.88 5.03 -12.96
N ALA A 80 5.91 4.35 -12.43
CA ALA A 80 6.95 3.74 -13.26
C ALA A 80 6.37 2.67 -14.20
N CYS A 81 5.42 1.87 -13.71
CA CYS A 81 4.69 0.92 -14.54
C CYS A 81 3.83 1.65 -15.59
N ALA A 82 3.00 2.61 -15.18
CA ALA A 82 2.05 3.32 -16.04
C ALA A 82 2.71 4.01 -17.24
N GLU A 83 3.89 4.60 -17.08
CA GLU A 83 4.66 5.23 -18.16
C GLU A 83 4.99 4.26 -19.31
N ARG A 84 5.14 2.98 -18.99
CA ARG A 84 5.52 1.92 -19.95
C ARG A 84 4.31 1.20 -20.53
N MET A 85 3.15 1.31 -19.89
CA MET A 85 1.91 0.69 -20.29
C MET A 85 1.16 1.51 -21.35
N ARG A 86 1.59 1.41 -22.62
CA ARG A 86 0.96 2.08 -23.77
C ARG A 86 -0.45 1.57 -24.16
N GLY A 87 -1.22 0.96 -23.27
CA GLY A 87 -2.59 0.51 -23.62
C GLY A 87 -3.40 -0.28 -22.60
N ASP A 88 -2.79 -0.83 -21.54
CA ASP A 88 -3.50 -1.69 -20.58
C ASP A 88 -3.57 -1.06 -19.19
N ARG A 89 -4.25 0.07 -19.05
CA ARG A 89 -4.40 0.72 -17.74
C ARG A 89 -5.42 0.04 -16.82
N GLY A 90 -6.24 -0.88 -17.35
CA GLY A 90 -7.32 -1.51 -16.60
C GLY A 90 -6.82 -2.27 -15.38
N LYS A 91 -5.76 -3.06 -15.54
CA LYS A 91 -5.15 -3.79 -14.43
C LYS A 91 -4.53 -2.89 -13.36
N LEU A 92 -4.03 -1.72 -13.73
CA LEU A 92 -3.55 -0.75 -12.75
C LEU A 92 -4.71 -0.15 -11.94
N HIS A 93 -5.86 0.08 -12.57
CA HIS A 93 -7.08 0.48 -11.86
C HIS A 93 -7.58 -0.62 -10.93
N GLU A 94 -7.55 -1.88 -11.37
CA GLU A 94 -7.88 -3.05 -10.55
C GLU A 94 -6.95 -3.13 -9.31
N ALA A 95 -5.65 -2.93 -9.48
CA ALA A 95 -4.68 -2.90 -8.37
C ALA A 95 -5.04 -1.82 -7.33
N HIS A 96 -5.38 -0.60 -7.77
CA HIS A 96 -5.85 0.46 -6.85
C HIS A 96 -7.13 0.09 -6.09
N GLU A 97 -8.08 -0.59 -6.72
CA GLU A 97 -9.30 -1.03 -6.04
C GLU A 97 -9.00 -2.15 -5.02
N THR A 98 -8.09 -3.08 -5.36
CA THR A 98 -7.61 -4.11 -4.42
C THR A 98 -6.91 -3.48 -3.22
N HIS A 99 -6.08 -2.46 -3.43
CA HIS A 99 -5.50 -1.65 -2.34
C HIS A 99 -6.56 -1.03 -1.43
N ALA A 100 -7.58 -0.37 -2.02
CA ALA A 100 -8.65 0.25 -1.25
C ALA A 100 -9.41 -0.77 -0.38
N LEU A 101 -9.71 -1.95 -0.93
CA LEU A 101 -10.38 -3.04 -0.20
C LEU A 101 -9.49 -3.63 0.89
N THR A 102 -8.19 -3.80 0.63
CA THR A 102 -7.23 -4.33 1.59
C THR A 102 -7.02 -3.38 2.76
N ARG A 103 -6.88 -2.07 2.50
CA ARG A 103 -6.85 -1.02 3.54
C ARG A 103 -8.12 -1.02 4.38
N PHE A 104 -9.28 -1.13 3.75
CA PHE A 104 -10.55 -1.23 4.47
C PHE A 104 -10.59 -2.46 5.39
N ALA A 105 -10.15 -3.61 4.90
CA ALA A 105 -10.06 -4.83 5.70
C ALA A 105 -9.07 -4.69 6.87
N ALA A 106 -7.92 -4.04 6.64
CA ALA A 106 -6.92 -3.78 7.68
C ALA A 106 -7.44 -2.84 8.77
N ASP A 107 -8.10 -1.72 8.41
CA ASP A 107 -8.74 -0.82 9.39
C ASP A 107 -9.88 -1.52 10.14
N SER A 108 -10.67 -2.34 9.46
CA SER A 108 -11.73 -3.14 10.10
C SER A 108 -11.14 -4.11 11.13
N LEU A 109 -10.05 -4.81 10.80
CA LEU A 109 -9.36 -5.71 11.71
C LEU A 109 -8.75 -4.95 12.90
N LEU A 110 -8.12 -3.79 12.65
CA LEU A 110 -7.52 -2.94 13.67
C LEU A 110 -8.54 -2.46 14.73
N ARG A 111 -9.78 -2.19 14.30
CA ARG A 111 -10.89 -1.80 15.18
C ARG A 111 -11.59 -2.98 15.85
N THR A 112 -11.22 -4.21 15.51
CA THR A 112 -11.83 -5.42 16.05
C THR A 112 -11.10 -5.87 17.31
N ARG A 113 -11.84 -6.09 18.40
CA ARG A 113 -11.26 -6.73 19.59
C ARG A 113 -10.82 -8.15 19.21
N VAL A 114 -9.61 -8.53 19.61
CA VAL A 114 -9.05 -9.88 19.31
C VAL A 114 -9.87 -11.03 19.92
N THR A 115 -10.74 -10.75 20.88
CA THR A 115 -11.69 -11.70 21.48
C THR A 115 -13.07 -11.68 20.82
N ASP A 116 -13.27 -10.86 19.79
CA ASP A 116 -14.54 -10.76 19.06
C ASP A 116 -14.74 -11.99 18.15
N VAL A 117 -15.99 -12.43 18.01
CA VAL A 117 -16.34 -13.61 17.20
C VAL A 117 -15.96 -13.42 15.72
N CYS A 118 -15.93 -12.16 15.25
CA CYS A 118 -15.59 -11.82 13.88
C CYS A 118 -14.08 -11.73 13.62
N PHE A 119 -13.24 -11.78 14.67
CA PHE A 119 -11.80 -11.52 14.56
C PHE A 119 -11.11 -12.44 13.54
N GLU A 120 -11.24 -13.76 13.71
CA GLU A 120 -10.60 -14.74 12.83
C GLU A 120 -11.12 -14.65 11.39
N ALA A 121 -12.42 -14.35 11.22
CA ALA A 121 -13.01 -14.16 9.90
C ALA A 121 -12.45 -12.92 9.19
N ARG A 122 -12.26 -11.82 9.91
CA ARG A 122 -11.66 -10.59 9.38
C ARG A 122 -10.18 -10.77 9.06
N LEU A 123 -9.43 -11.47 9.92
CA LEU A 123 -8.02 -11.80 9.67
C LEU A 123 -7.88 -12.64 8.39
N LYS A 124 -8.73 -13.66 8.23
CA LYS A 124 -8.75 -14.49 7.02
C LYS A 124 -9.11 -13.71 5.76
N LEU A 125 -10.08 -12.79 5.85
CA LEU A 125 -10.44 -11.92 4.72
C LEU A 125 -9.26 -11.02 4.31
N LEU A 126 -8.60 -10.37 5.28
CA LEU A 126 -7.43 -9.54 5.03
C LEU A 126 -6.30 -10.35 4.36
N ARG A 127 -6.04 -11.57 4.86
CA ARG A 127 -5.06 -12.49 4.27
C ARG A 127 -5.36 -12.74 2.79
N GLY A 128 -6.59 -13.13 2.47
CA GLY A 128 -6.96 -13.42 1.08
C GLY A 128 -6.86 -12.21 0.15
N LEU A 129 -7.23 -11.02 0.63
CA LEU A 129 -7.08 -9.79 -0.16
C LEU A 129 -5.61 -9.44 -0.41
N PHE A 130 -4.76 -9.56 0.61
CA PHE A 130 -3.34 -9.26 0.51
C PHE A 130 -2.59 -10.29 -0.35
N GLU A 131 -2.92 -11.58 -0.24
CA GLU A 131 -2.32 -12.61 -1.11
C GLU A 131 -2.72 -12.44 -2.57
N GLN A 132 -3.97 -12.04 -2.83
CA GLN A 132 -4.42 -11.72 -4.19
C GLN A 132 -3.67 -10.50 -4.74
N HIS A 133 -3.53 -9.43 -3.94
CA HIS A 133 -2.72 -8.26 -4.26
C HIS A 133 -1.30 -8.66 -4.68
N ALA A 134 -0.57 -9.34 -3.80
CA ALA A 134 0.81 -9.75 -4.05
C ALA A 134 0.94 -10.61 -5.31
N ALA A 135 0.05 -11.60 -5.47
CA ALA A 135 0.06 -12.48 -6.64
C ALA A 135 -0.18 -11.73 -7.96
N ASP A 136 -1.16 -10.81 -8.00
CA ASP A 136 -1.45 -10.03 -9.21
C ASP A 136 -0.28 -9.12 -9.61
N GLU A 137 0.43 -8.56 -8.63
CA GLU A 137 1.63 -7.77 -8.90
C GLU A 137 2.80 -8.62 -9.37
N GLU A 138 3.13 -9.70 -8.68
CA GLU A 138 4.25 -10.58 -9.01
C GLU A 138 4.09 -11.26 -10.38
N ASP A 139 2.88 -11.75 -10.69
CA ASP A 139 2.59 -12.49 -11.93
C ASP A 139 2.53 -11.59 -13.16
N TRP A 140 2.20 -10.31 -12.99
CA TRP A 140 1.92 -9.42 -14.11
C TRP A 140 2.71 -8.11 -14.09
N MET A 141 2.71 -7.38 -12.98
CA MET A 141 3.39 -6.08 -12.91
C MET A 141 4.90 -6.28 -12.88
N PHE A 142 5.41 -7.15 -12.02
CA PHE A 142 6.85 -7.39 -11.83
C PHE A 142 7.45 -8.00 -13.09
N GLN A 143 6.75 -8.93 -13.75
CA GLN A 143 7.18 -9.50 -15.04
C GLN A 143 7.29 -8.43 -16.14
N LYS A 144 6.41 -7.43 -16.15
CA LYS A 144 6.51 -6.30 -17.09
C LYS A 144 7.69 -5.40 -16.75
N MET A 145 7.84 -5.04 -15.48
CA MET A 145 8.92 -4.18 -14.99
C MET A 145 10.29 -4.79 -15.30
N LYS A 146 10.47 -6.08 -14.99
CA LYS A 146 11.70 -6.83 -15.28
C LYS A 146 12.07 -6.89 -16.77
N ARG A 147 11.08 -6.84 -17.66
CA ARG A 147 11.32 -6.81 -19.12
C ARG A 147 11.66 -5.41 -19.61
N ASP A 148 11.02 -4.39 -19.04
CA ASP A 148 10.98 -3.03 -19.59
C ASP A 148 11.93 -2.05 -18.86
N LEU A 149 12.60 -2.49 -17.78
CA LEU A 149 13.60 -1.75 -17.02
C LEU A 149 14.97 -2.45 -17.07
N SER A 150 16.05 -1.67 -17.04
CA SER A 150 17.39 -2.18 -16.78
C SER A 150 17.61 -2.41 -15.29
N ASP A 151 18.58 -3.27 -14.95
CA ASP A 151 18.97 -3.56 -13.57
C ASP A 151 19.27 -2.26 -12.78
N GLU A 152 20.04 -1.33 -13.36
CA GLU A 152 20.33 -0.02 -12.75
C GLU A 152 19.05 0.80 -12.44
N GLN A 153 18.01 0.70 -13.27
CA GLN A 153 16.75 1.39 -13.02
C GLN A 153 15.93 0.71 -11.92
N LEU A 154 16.02 -0.61 -11.80
CA LEU A 154 15.38 -1.37 -10.73
C LEU A 154 16.09 -1.13 -9.39
N ASP A 155 17.41 -1.02 -9.39
CA ASP A 155 18.21 -0.66 -8.22
C ASP A 155 17.86 0.75 -7.72
N ASP A 156 17.88 1.75 -8.61
CA ASP A 156 17.51 3.13 -8.30
C ASP A 156 16.07 3.23 -7.74
N LEU A 157 15.14 2.47 -8.31
CA LEU A 157 13.77 2.41 -7.82
C LEU A 157 13.69 1.75 -6.44
N GLY A 158 14.43 0.66 -6.23
CA GLY A 158 14.51 -0.08 -4.97
C GLY A 158 15.02 0.80 -3.83
N GLU A 159 16.05 1.60 -4.10
CA GLU A 159 16.55 2.59 -3.15
C GLU A 159 15.49 3.62 -2.74
N HIS A 160 14.72 4.15 -3.70
CA HIS A 160 13.65 5.10 -3.39
C HIS A 160 12.53 4.46 -2.56
N LEU A 161 12.11 3.24 -2.94
CA LEU A 161 11.10 2.47 -2.23
C LEU A 161 11.55 2.17 -0.80
N ALA A 162 12.77 1.67 -0.61
CA ALA A 162 13.32 1.32 0.70
C ALA A 162 13.38 2.54 1.63
N ARG A 163 13.91 3.67 1.15
CA ARG A 163 13.97 4.92 1.92
C ARG A 163 12.57 5.42 2.32
N ALA A 164 11.63 5.40 1.37
CA ALA A 164 10.27 5.85 1.63
C ALA A 164 9.55 4.92 2.62
N TYR A 165 9.70 3.60 2.46
CA TYR A 165 9.10 2.60 3.33
C TYR A 165 9.58 2.74 4.78
N ASP A 166 10.89 2.85 4.97
CA ASP A 166 11.50 3.06 6.28
C ASP A 166 10.96 4.33 6.95
N LEU A 167 10.91 5.44 6.20
CA LEU A 167 10.34 6.69 6.70
C LEU A 167 8.86 6.52 7.12
N LEU A 168 8.05 5.82 6.33
CA LEU A 168 6.63 5.61 6.63
C LEU A 168 6.40 4.76 7.88
N LEU A 169 7.28 3.78 8.16
CA LEU A 169 7.20 2.97 9.36
C LEU A 169 7.63 3.72 10.63
N HIS A 170 8.55 4.69 10.50
CA HIS A 170 9.09 5.46 11.62
C HIS A 170 8.36 6.77 11.91
N ILE A 171 7.56 7.28 10.96
CA ILE A 171 6.66 8.40 11.24
C ILE A 171 5.52 7.90 12.13
N ASP A 172 5.50 8.38 13.37
CA ASP A 172 4.45 8.12 14.34
C ASP A 172 3.14 8.84 13.92
N THR A 173 2.37 8.21 13.04
CA THR A 173 1.04 8.67 12.61
C THR A 173 -0.01 8.61 13.73
N SER A 174 0.37 8.17 14.93
CA SER A 174 -0.47 8.21 16.13
C SER A 174 -0.70 9.64 16.66
N ALA A 175 0.09 10.63 16.21
CA ALA A 175 -0.20 12.02 16.48
C ALA A 175 -1.40 12.48 15.63
N PRO A 176 -2.55 12.85 16.23
CA PRO A 176 -3.68 13.33 15.46
C PRO A 176 -3.27 14.57 14.67
N LEU A 177 -3.66 14.62 13.39
CA LEU A 177 -3.61 15.82 12.57
C LEU A 177 -4.26 16.97 13.35
N ARG A 178 -3.44 17.84 13.96
CA ARG A 178 -3.95 19.07 14.59
C ARG A 178 -4.60 19.88 13.49
N ALA A 179 -5.94 19.91 13.48
CA ALA A 179 -6.67 20.86 12.67
C ALA A 179 -6.10 22.26 12.92
N PRO A 180 -5.85 23.08 11.88
CA PRO A 180 -5.37 24.43 12.08
C PRO A 180 -6.41 25.16 12.95
N VAL A 181 -5.99 25.55 14.16
CA VAL A 181 -6.80 26.37 15.05
C VAL A 181 -7.09 27.65 14.29
N GLY A 182 -8.31 27.77 13.79
CA GLY A 182 -8.82 28.97 13.17
C GLY A 182 -8.60 30.12 14.14
N ARG A 183 -7.74 31.07 13.76
CA ARG A 183 -7.49 32.30 14.52
C ARG A 183 -8.76 33.14 14.47
N GLY A 184 -9.69 32.84 15.37
CA GLY A 184 -10.91 33.61 15.60
C GLY A 184 -10.54 35.02 16.03
N ARG A 185 -10.56 35.94 15.06
CA ARG A 185 -10.38 37.36 15.28
C ARG A 185 -11.65 37.89 15.96
N ARG A 186 -11.59 38.08 17.28
CA ARG A 186 -12.61 38.79 18.05
C ARG A 186 -12.71 40.23 17.54
N THR A 187 -13.81 40.57 16.88
CA THR A 187 -14.29 41.96 16.82
C THR A 187 -15.67 41.99 17.45
N ALA A 188 -15.73 42.57 18.65
CA ALA A 188 -16.99 42.96 19.27
C ALA A 188 -17.64 44.06 18.41
N ARG A 189 -18.89 43.86 17.99
CA ARG A 189 -19.77 45.01 17.73
C ARG A 189 -21.23 44.71 18.10
N ARG A 190 -21.63 45.50 19.08
CA ARG A 190 -22.94 45.83 19.64
C ARG A 190 -24.04 46.03 18.58
N GLY A 191 -25.26 45.60 18.91
CA GLY A 191 -26.50 46.27 18.51
C GLY A 191 -27.55 45.40 17.81
N GLY A 192 -28.79 45.50 18.28
CA GLY A 192 -29.96 45.31 17.41
C GLY A 192 -30.98 44.26 17.87
N THR A 193 -31.93 44.70 18.70
CA THR A 193 -33.25 44.10 18.89
C THR A 193 -34.00 43.93 17.57
N GLY A 194 -34.68 42.81 17.37
CA GLY A 194 -35.54 42.59 16.21
C GLY A 194 -36.36 41.31 16.32
N THR A 195 -37.59 41.46 16.79
CA THR A 195 -38.65 40.46 16.84
C THR A 195 -39.33 40.31 15.48
N SER A 196 -39.51 39.09 14.96
CA SER A 196 -40.66 38.67 14.14
C SER A 196 -40.56 37.16 13.88
N SER A 197 -41.41 36.36 14.52
CA SER A 197 -42.62 35.75 13.94
C SER A 197 -42.38 35.07 12.57
N ARG A 198 -42.37 33.74 12.56
CA ARG A 198 -42.72 32.98 11.36
C ARG A 198 -43.50 31.72 11.69
N SER A 199 -44.50 31.54 10.85
CA SER A 199 -45.72 30.77 10.97
C SER A 199 -45.49 29.27 10.88
N THR A 200 -46.29 28.55 11.63
CA THR A 200 -46.70 27.17 11.38
C THR A 200 -47.46 27.07 10.05
N GLU A 201 -47.09 26.13 9.19
CA GLU A 201 -48.05 25.45 8.31
C GLU A 201 -47.47 24.11 7.85
N GLU A 202 -48.18 23.04 8.18
CA GLU A 202 -47.95 21.66 7.75
C GLU A 202 -48.78 21.33 6.49
N ARG A 203 -48.36 20.22 5.84
CA ARG A 203 -49.10 19.24 4.99
C ARG A 203 -48.99 19.42 3.46
N PRO A 204 -49.18 18.34 2.67
CA PRO A 204 -48.50 17.04 2.75
C PRO A 204 -48.05 16.46 1.38
N LEU A 205 -47.25 15.40 1.49
CA LEU A 205 -46.99 14.25 0.58
C LEU A 205 -47.69 14.20 -0.79
N ALA A 206 -46.90 14.11 -1.86
CA ALA A 206 -47.30 13.53 -3.14
C ALA A 206 -46.44 12.30 -3.48
N SER A 207 -47.15 11.19 -3.68
CA SER A 207 -46.69 9.85 -4.02
C SER A 207 -46.14 9.81 -5.46
N GLY A 208 -44.89 9.37 -5.62
CA GLY A 208 -44.27 9.07 -6.92
C GLY A 208 -44.08 7.57 -7.08
N ALA A 209 -44.80 6.99 -8.04
CA ALA A 209 -44.86 5.56 -8.31
C ALA A 209 -43.49 4.97 -8.74
N VAL A 210 -43.07 3.89 -8.08
CA VAL A 210 -41.95 3.04 -8.52
C VAL A 210 -42.52 1.92 -9.38
N THR A 211 -42.27 1.97 -10.69
CA THR A 211 -42.58 0.89 -11.61
C THR A 211 -41.49 -0.18 -11.51
N ARG A 212 -41.83 -1.36 -10.98
CA ARG A 212 -40.97 -2.55 -10.98
C ARG A 212 -40.83 -3.10 -12.40
N ALA A 213 -39.61 -3.08 -12.94
CA ALA A 213 -39.27 -3.85 -14.13
C ALA A 213 -39.19 -5.35 -13.78
N ARG A 214 -39.93 -6.17 -14.54
CA ARG A 214 -39.90 -7.64 -14.50
C ARG A 214 -38.60 -8.15 -15.12
N VAL A 215 -37.83 -8.95 -14.37
CA VAL A 215 -36.77 -9.79 -14.93
C VAL A 215 -37.40 -11.14 -15.30
N SER A 216 -37.45 -11.43 -16.59
CA SER A 216 -37.87 -12.75 -17.10
C SER A 216 -36.73 -13.74 -16.93
N ARG A 217 -37.01 -14.83 -16.19
CA ARG A 217 -36.19 -16.05 -16.18
C ARG A 217 -36.13 -16.65 -17.59
N VAL A 218 -34.93 -16.86 -18.09
CA VAL A 218 -34.66 -17.83 -19.15
C VAL A 218 -34.26 -19.13 -18.45
N SER A 219 -34.94 -20.22 -18.79
CA SER A 219 -34.60 -21.58 -18.42
C SER A 219 -34.61 -22.44 -19.68
N ARG A 220 -33.78 -23.49 -19.63
CA ARG A 220 -33.58 -24.62 -20.58
C ARG A 220 -32.37 -24.41 -21.51
N VAL A 221 -31.53 -25.42 -21.74
CA VAL A 221 -31.72 -26.89 -21.68
C VAL A 221 -30.56 -27.54 -20.93
#